data_AF-A0A7G8EWG8-F1
#
_entry.id   AF-A0A7G8EWG8-F1
#
_cell.length_a   1.000
_cell.length_b   1.000
_cell.length_c   1.000
_cell.angle_alpha   90.00
_cell.angle_beta   90.00
_cell.angle_gamma   90.00
#
_symmetry.space_group_name_H-M   'P 1'
#
loop_
_entity.id
_entity.type
_entity.pdbx_description
1 polymer ?
#
loop_
_entity_poly.entity_id
_entity_poly.type
_entity_poly.pdbx_seq_one_letter_code
_entity_poly.pdbx_strand_id
1 'polypeptide(L)'
;MFHQRSDGQVMLTLLVSVLLSLGEHEAWNNCLYNNKSIACRRQFLCTQAPCGTFRLEWIDGLSDVFTLQRPGVAKNVGYYTDSRGGEWILRGYAGSFALKNLQNHNTIIFAMTLSQCRLSGLSDLCE
;
A
#
# COMPACT_ATOMS: atom_id res chain seq x y z
N MET A 1 37.05 49.26 -17.22
CA MET A 1 38.17 48.38 -16.80
C MET A 1 37.57 47.24 -15.98
N PHE A 2 38.06 46.03 -16.19
CA PHE A 2 37.44 44.73 -15.90
C PHE A 2 37.20 44.34 -14.42
N HIS A 3 36.40 43.27 -14.25
CA HIS A 3 36.18 42.35 -13.10
C HIS A 3 35.01 42.73 -12.15
N GLN A 4 34.09 41.85 -11.73
CA GLN A 4 34.05 40.37 -11.76
C GLN A 4 32.61 39.86 -11.52
N ARG A 5 32.30 38.68 -12.07
CA ARG A 5 31.08 37.87 -11.91
C ARG A 5 30.67 37.65 -10.44
N SER A 6 29.36 37.62 -10.20
CA SER A 6 28.75 36.80 -9.15
C SER A 6 27.46 36.16 -9.69
N ASP A 7 27.61 35.39 -10.77
CA ASP A 7 26.61 34.40 -11.17
C ASP A 7 26.83 33.17 -10.28
N GLY A 8 25.80 32.79 -9.53
CA GLY A 8 25.75 31.46 -8.93
C GLY A 8 25.38 31.43 -7.46
N GLN A 9 24.16 31.85 -7.10
CA GLN A 9 23.54 31.41 -5.85
C GLN A 9 22.02 31.65 -5.77
N VAL A 10 21.28 31.46 -6.86
CA VAL A 10 19.80 31.50 -6.80
C VAL A 10 19.21 30.41 -7.70
N MET A 11 19.69 29.18 -7.61
CA MET A 11 19.06 28.06 -8.31
C MET A 11 19.37 26.69 -7.69
N LEU A 12 19.39 26.57 -6.36
CA LEU A 12 19.60 25.27 -5.71
C LEU A 12 18.71 25.02 -4.49
N THR A 13 17.51 25.60 -4.48
CA THR A 13 16.54 25.42 -3.38
C THR A 13 15.15 24.95 -3.84
N LEU A 14 14.93 24.79 -5.15
CA LEU A 14 13.65 24.32 -5.70
C LEU A 14 13.62 22.84 -6.11
N LEU A 15 14.74 22.11 -6.01
CA LEU A 15 14.83 20.69 -6.41
C LEU A 15 14.79 19.70 -5.23
N VAL A 16 14.79 20.16 -3.98
CA VAL A 16 14.85 19.26 -2.80
C VAL A 16 13.44 18.91 -2.27
N SER A 17 12.40 19.64 -2.65
CA SER A 17 11.06 19.47 -2.06
C SER A 17 10.18 18.42 -2.74
N VAL A 18 10.64 17.77 -3.82
CA VAL A 18 9.88 16.73 -4.54
C VAL A 18 10.23 15.31 -4.06
N LEU A 19 11.22 15.14 -3.17
CA LEU A 19 11.76 13.83 -2.80
C LEU A 19 11.14 13.18 -1.55
N LEU A 20 10.15 13.79 -0.89
CA LEU A 20 9.64 13.32 0.42
C LEU A 20 8.17 12.87 0.45
N SER A 21 7.56 12.58 -0.70
CA SER A 21 6.21 11.98 -0.74
C SER A 21 6.17 10.55 -1.27
N LEU A 22 7.32 9.88 -1.36
CA LEU A 22 7.36 8.44 -1.57
C LEU A 22 6.98 7.76 -0.25
N GLY A 23 5.70 7.48 -0.05
CA GLY A 23 5.26 6.58 1.01
C GLY A 23 6.12 5.32 0.95
N GLU A 24 6.73 4.95 2.08
CA GLU A 24 7.74 3.88 2.18
C GLU A 24 7.33 2.70 1.29
N HIS A 25 8.04 2.52 0.17
CA HIS A 25 7.85 1.33 -0.63
C HIS A 25 8.35 0.15 0.19
N GLU A 26 7.44 -0.73 0.60
CA GLU A 26 7.80 -1.93 1.33
C GLU A 26 8.77 -2.78 0.50
N ALA A 27 9.63 -3.53 1.20
CA ALA A 27 10.47 -4.55 0.57
C ALA A 27 9.59 -5.56 -0.19
N TRP A 28 10.16 -6.16 -1.23
CA TRP A 28 9.52 -7.29 -1.91
C TRP A 28 9.34 -8.45 -0.93
N ASN A 29 8.11 -8.95 -0.83
CA ASN A 29 7.74 -10.08 0.02
C ASN A 29 7.19 -11.22 -0.83
N ASN A 30 7.24 -12.44 -0.28
CA ASN A 30 6.56 -13.57 -0.91
C ASN A 30 5.06 -13.49 -0.65
N CYS A 31 4.27 -13.40 -1.72
CA CYS A 31 2.82 -13.37 -1.68
C CYS A 31 2.26 -14.58 -2.44
N LEU A 32 0.99 -14.91 -2.19
CA LEU A 32 0.28 -15.95 -2.93
C LEU A 32 -0.84 -15.32 -3.73
N TYR A 33 -0.85 -15.52 -5.04
CA TYR A 33 -1.99 -15.23 -5.91
C TYR A 33 -2.59 -16.55 -6.39
N ASN A 34 -3.83 -16.85 -6.01
CA ASN A 34 -4.46 -18.14 -6.31
C ASN A 34 -3.57 -19.35 -5.95
N ASN A 35 -2.97 -19.29 -4.74
CA ASN A 35 -2.05 -20.29 -4.20
C ASN A 35 -0.72 -20.46 -4.99
N LYS A 36 -0.40 -19.53 -5.91
CA LYS A 36 0.90 -19.47 -6.59
C LYS A 36 1.77 -18.38 -5.99
N SER A 37 3.02 -18.72 -5.70
CA SER A 37 4.02 -17.77 -5.19
C SER A 37 4.32 -16.69 -6.23
N ILE A 38 4.27 -15.43 -5.80
CA ILE A 38 4.70 -14.28 -6.58
C ILE A 38 5.25 -13.21 -5.63
N ALA A 39 6.34 -12.56 -6.01
CA ALA A 39 6.86 -11.45 -5.23
C ALA A 39 5.92 -10.25 -5.36
N CYS A 40 5.49 -9.70 -4.23
CA CYS A 40 4.65 -8.51 -4.17
C CYS A 40 5.09 -7.56 -3.07
N ARG A 41 4.70 -6.29 -3.17
CA ARG A 41 4.86 -5.28 -2.12
C ARG A 41 3.58 -4.49 -1.96
N ARG A 42 3.34 -3.99 -0.75
CA ARG A 42 2.22 -3.10 -0.46
C ARG A 42 2.72 -1.68 -0.22
N GLN A 43 1.89 -0.71 -0.57
CA GLN A 43 2.10 0.68 -0.23
C GLN A 43 0.78 1.29 0.23
N PHE A 44 0.75 1.88 1.43
CA PHE A 44 -0.39 2.67 1.87
C PHE A 44 -0.40 4.01 1.14
N LEU A 45 -1.58 4.42 0.65
CA LEU A 45 -1.75 5.66 -0.11
C LEU A 45 -2.29 6.82 0.75
N CYS A 46 -2.13 6.72 2.06
CA CYS A 46 -2.52 7.72 3.04
C CYS A 46 -1.40 7.92 4.07
N THR A 47 -1.35 9.11 4.67
CA THR A 47 -0.34 9.48 5.68
C THR A 47 -0.85 9.36 7.12
N GLN A 48 -2.15 9.09 7.31
CA GLN A 48 -2.78 8.97 8.63
C GLN A 48 -3.58 7.67 8.72
N ALA A 49 -3.62 7.09 9.92
CA ALA A 49 -4.45 5.94 10.24
C ALA A 49 -5.88 6.39 10.63
N PRO A 50 -6.93 5.61 10.31
CA PRO A 50 -6.90 4.41 9.49
C PRO A 50 -6.75 4.73 8.00
N CYS A 51 -5.74 4.13 7.35
CA CYS A 51 -5.54 4.25 5.92
C CYS A 51 -6.33 3.15 5.20
N GLY A 52 -7.54 3.51 4.75
CA GLY A 52 -8.42 2.63 4.02
C GLY A 52 -7.95 2.29 2.60
N THR A 53 -6.86 2.89 2.10
CA THR A 53 -6.44 2.74 0.71
C THR A 53 -4.99 2.27 0.60
N PHE A 54 -4.76 1.18 -0.13
CA PHE A 54 -3.40 0.69 -0.39
C PHE A 54 -3.26 0.20 -1.83
N ARG A 55 -2.03 0.24 -2.34
CA ARG A 55 -1.62 -0.37 -3.60
C ARG A 55 -0.93 -1.70 -3.30
N LEU A 56 -1.24 -2.74 -4.05
CA LEU A 56 -0.40 -3.92 -4.20
C LEU A 56 0.27 -3.89 -5.56
N GLU A 57 1.57 -4.14 -5.58
CA GLU A 57 2.38 -4.23 -6.79
C GLU A 57 3.08 -5.58 -6.84
N TRP A 58 3.13 -6.17 -8.03
CA TRP A 58 3.78 -7.45 -8.29
C TRP A 58 5.10 -7.24 -9.05
N ILE A 59 6.00 -8.20 -8.93
CA ILE A 59 7.34 -8.13 -9.53
C ILE A 59 7.34 -8.04 -11.07
N ASP A 60 6.24 -8.44 -11.70
CA ASP A 60 6.01 -8.34 -13.15
C ASP A 60 5.54 -6.94 -13.59
N GLY A 61 5.43 -5.99 -12.66
CA GLY A 61 5.03 -4.60 -12.92
C GLY A 61 3.52 -4.37 -12.91
N LEU A 62 2.70 -5.40 -12.67
CA LEU A 62 1.28 -5.21 -12.45
C LEU A 62 1.05 -4.53 -11.09
N SER A 63 -0.04 -3.76 -10.96
CA SER A 63 -0.48 -3.25 -9.66
C SER A 63 -1.99 -3.01 -9.62
N ASP A 64 -2.58 -3.13 -8.44
CA ASP A 64 -3.97 -2.79 -8.17
C ASP A 64 -4.06 -1.92 -6.91
N VAL A 65 -5.01 -0.98 -6.91
CA VAL A 65 -5.33 -0.14 -5.75
C VAL A 65 -6.61 -0.65 -5.12
N PHE A 66 -6.58 -0.86 -3.81
CA PHE A 66 -7.70 -1.34 -3.01
C PHE A 66 -8.15 -0.23 -2.06
N THR A 67 -9.45 0.08 -2.09
CA THR A 67 -10.07 1.11 -1.25
C THR A 67 -11.14 0.51 -0.37
N LEU A 68 -11.01 0.69 0.94
CA LEU A 68 -11.97 0.25 1.96
C LEU A 68 -13.30 0.97 1.73
N GLN A 69 -14.36 0.19 1.55
CA GLN A 69 -15.73 0.69 1.44
C GLN A 69 -16.44 0.67 2.79
N ARG A 70 -16.24 -0.41 3.55
CA ARG A 70 -16.86 -0.58 4.87
C ARG A 70 -16.09 -1.59 5.71
N PRO A 71 -16.08 -1.42 7.05
CA PRO A 71 -15.64 -2.48 7.94
C PRO A 71 -16.61 -3.67 7.89
N GLY A 72 -16.11 -4.86 8.26
CA GLY A 72 -16.93 -6.04 8.48
C GLY A 72 -17.46 -6.14 9.90
N VAL A 73 -18.38 -7.08 10.11
CA VAL A 73 -18.94 -7.36 11.45
C VAL A 73 -17.86 -7.87 12.40
N ALA A 74 -16.95 -8.70 11.89
CA ALA A 74 -15.78 -9.13 12.63
C ALA A 74 -14.67 -8.07 12.49
N LYS A 75 -13.99 -7.78 13.60
CA LYS A 75 -12.91 -6.77 13.68
C LYS A 75 -11.76 -7.02 12.69
N ASN A 76 -11.56 -8.28 12.27
CA ASN A 76 -10.57 -8.68 11.28
C ASN A 76 -11.05 -8.72 9.84
N VAL A 77 -12.19 -8.13 9.54
CA VAL A 77 -12.76 -8.16 8.20
C VAL A 77 -13.00 -6.74 7.71
N GLY A 78 -12.62 -6.47 6.47
CA GLY A 78 -12.95 -5.25 5.75
C GLY A 78 -13.38 -5.56 4.32
N TYR A 79 -14.27 -4.74 3.77
CA TYR A 79 -14.74 -4.86 2.39
C TYR A 79 -14.08 -3.77 1.55
N TYR A 80 -13.36 -4.16 0.51
CA TYR A 80 -12.58 -3.30 -0.35
C TYR A 80 -13.09 -3.38 -1.80
N THR A 81 -12.83 -2.33 -2.56
CA THR A 81 -13.03 -2.31 -4.02
C THR A 81 -11.69 -2.07 -4.70
N ASP A 82 -11.40 -2.80 -5.77
CA ASP A 82 -10.22 -2.54 -6.60
C ASP A 82 -10.47 -1.45 -7.65
N SER A 83 -9.41 -0.97 -8.29
CA SER A 83 -9.48 0.07 -9.35
C SER A 83 -10.32 -0.31 -10.57
N ARG A 84 -10.69 -1.59 -10.72
CA ARG A 84 -11.52 -2.12 -11.82
C ARG A 84 -12.96 -2.37 -11.38
N GLY A 85 -13.32 -2.06 -10.14
CA GLY A 85 -14.66 -2.27 -9.58
C GLY A 85 -14.88 -3.68 -9.00
N GLY A 86 -13.84 -4.51 -8.90
CA GLY A 86 -13.93 -5.81 -8.23
C GLY A 86 -14.13 -5.63 -6.73
N GLU A 87 -15.02 -6.45 -6.14
CA GLU A 87 -15.28 -6.41 -4.70
C GLU A 87 -14.47 -7.48 -3.99
N TRP A 88 -13.84 -7.10 -2.89
CA TRP A 88 -12.91 -7.95 -2.15
C TRP A 88 -13.24 -7.95 -0.66
N ILE A 89 -13.14 -9.13 -0.04
CA ILE A 89 -13.11 -9.26 1.41
C ILE A 89 -11.65 -9.40 1.83
N LEU A 90 -11.16 -8.45 2.63
CA LEU A 90 -9.89 -8.54 3.33
C LEU A 90 -10.14 -9.18 4.70
N ARG A 91 -9.37 -10.22 5.04
CA ARG A 91 -9.36 -10.81 6.38
C ARG A 91 -7.94 -10.83 6.96
N GLY A 92 -7.79 -10.33 8.17
CA GLY A 92 -6.54 -10.37 8.94
C GLY A 92 -6.34 -11.69 9.69
N TYR A 93 -5.11 -12.18 9.68
CA TYR A 93 -4.58 -13.34 10.40
C TYR A 93 -3.27 -12.96 11.10
N ALA A 94 -2.79 -13.83 12.00
CA ALA A 94 -1.48 -13.64 12.62
C ALA A 94 -0.38 -13.54 11.54
N GLY A 95 0.19 -12.34 11.37
CA GLY A 95 1.28 -12.06 10.43
C GLY A 95 0.89 -11.97 8.94
N SER A 96 -0.40 -12.04 8.57
CA SER A 96 -0.80 -11.96 7.16
C SER A 96 -2.22 -11.41 6.94
N PHE A 97 -2.48 -10.99 5.71
CA PHE A 97 -3.81 -10.69 5.22
C PHE A 97 -4.18 -11.63 4.07
N ALA A 98 -5.46 -11.99 3.97
CA ALA A 98 -6.03 -12.62 2.78
C ALA A 98 -7.12 -11.73 2.17
N LEU A 99 -6.97 -11.41 0.88
CA LEU A 99 -8.01 -10.84 0.03
C LEU A 99 -8.69 -11.96 -0.73
N LYS A 100 -10.04 -11.94 -0.78
CA LYS A 100 -10.84 -12.81 -1.64
C LYS A 100 -11.81 -11.97 -2.47
N ASN A 101 -11.73 -12.09 -3.79
CA ASN A 101 -12.66 -11.44 -4.69
C ASN A 101 -14.00 -12.17 -4.65
N LEU A 102 -15.09 -11.42 -4.56
CA LEU A 102 -16.43 -11.95 -4.41
C LEU A 102 -17.03 -12.45 -5.72
N GLN A 103 -16.61 -11.88 -6.86
CA GLN A 103 -17.14 -12.23 -8.17
C GLN A 103 -16.41 -13.41 -8.84
N ASN A 104 -15.07 -13.41 -8.80
CA ASN A 104 -14.25 -14.39 -9.53
C ASN A 104 -13.48 -15.36 -8.64
N HIS A 105 -13.63 -15.25 -7.31
CA HIS A 105 -12.98 -16.09 -6.31
C HIS A 105 -11.44 -16.06 -6.32
N ASN A 106 -10.83 -15.08 -6.98
CA ASN A 106 -9.39 -14.88 -6.88
C ASN A 106 -8.99 -14.58 -5.44
N THR A 107 -7.81 -15.05 -5.05
CA THR A 107 -7.27 -14.90 -3.70
C THR A 107 -5.88 -14.31 -3.74
N ILE A 108 -5.61 -13.41 -2.79
CA ILE A 108 -4.29 -12.83 -2.58
C ILE A 108 -3.94 -12.98 -1.11
N ILE A 109 -2.80 -13.58 -0.78
CA ILE A 109 -2.28 -13.66 0.60
C ILE A 109 -0.94 -12.94 0.63
N PHE A 110 -0.76 -12.03 1.58
CA PHE A 110 0.47 -11.28 1.74
C PHE A 110 0.78 -11.04 3.22
N ALA A 111 2.08 -10.93 3.52
CA ALA A 111 2.57 -10.71 4.87
C ALA A 111 2.10 -9.36 5.44
N MET A 112 2.02 -9.31 6.77
CA MET A 112 1.62 -8.12 7.51
C MET A 112 2.58 -7.90 8.67
N THR A 113 3.22 -6.73 8.72
CA THR A 113 3.89 -6.23 9.91
C THR A 113 2.89 -5.56 10.86
N LEU A 114 3.28 -5.40 12.13
CA LEU A 114 2.44 -4.73 13.13
C LEU A 114 2.14 -3.26 12.76
N SER A 115 3.11 -2.55 12.17
CA SER A 115 2.91 -1.16 11.72
C SER A 115 1.86 -1.10 10.60
N GLN A 116 1.92 -2.02 9.66
CA GLN A 116 0.97 -2.09 8.55
C GLN A 116 -0.43 -2.49 9.03
N CYS A 117 -0.52 -3.37 10.02
CA CYS A 117 -1.77 -3.70 10.66
C CYS A 117 -2.45 -2.42 11.20
N ARG A 118 -1.71 -1.60 11.96
CA ARG A 118 -2.22 -0.37 12.58
C ARG A 118 -2.68 0.65 11.53
N LEU A 119 -2.03 0.69 10.37
CA LEU A 119 -2.41 1.55 9.26
C LEU A 119 -3.63 1.05 8.48
N SER A 120 -3.90 -0.25 8.45
CA SER A 120 -4.91 -0.86 7.56
C SER A 120 -6.37 -0.48 7.83
N GLY A 121 -6.66 0.16 8.97
CA GLY A 121 -8.03 0.38 9.44
C GLY A 121 -8.67 -0.86 10.08
N LEU A 122 -7.94 -1.97 10.17
CA LEU A 122 -8.27 -3.15 10.98
C LEU A 122 -7.50 -3.14 12.31
N SER A 123 -7.31 -1.95 12.88
CA SER A 123 -6.36 -1.64 13.97
C SER A 123 -6.55 -2.44 15.27
N ASP A 124 -7.77 -2.92 15.54
CA ASP A 124 -8.11 -3.68 16.75
C ASP A 124 -7.48 -5.09 16.82
N LEU A 125 -6.72 -5.50 15.81
CA LEU A 125 -6.05 -6.80 15.71
C LEU A 125 -4.54 -6.71 15.90
N CYS A 126 -4.05 -5.50 16.07
CA CYS A 126 -2.63 -5.19 16.07
C CYS A 126 -2.13 -5.22 17.51
N GLU A 127 -2.33 -6.36 18.17
CA GLU A 127 -1.81 -6.69 19.51
C GLU A 127 -0.40 -7.27 19.43
#